data_AF-A9DQ05-F1
#
_entry.id   AF-A9DQ05-F1
#
_cell.length_a   1.000
_cell.length_b   1.000
_cell.length_c   1.000
_cell.angle_alpha   90.00
_cell.angle_beta   90.00
_cell.angle_gamma   90.00
#
_symmetry.space_group_name_H-M   'P 1'
#
loop_
_entity.id
_entity.type
_entity.pdbx_description
1 polymer ?
#
loop_
_entity_poly.entity_id
_entity_poly.type
_entity_poly.pdbx_seq_one_letter_code
_entity_poly.pdbx_strand_id
1 'polypeptide(L)' 'MKVKHIIALFLLGIFMTIIGALFKIQHWPYGSMILTVGSFTEGLAILLGIWKLLSTKKFKDFLNS' A
#
# COMPACT_ATOMS: atom_id res chain seq x y z
N MET A 1 4.24 -15.49 -0.39
CA MET A 1 3.13 -14.63 -0.90
C MET A 1 3.22 -14.45 -2.41
N LYS A 2 2.16 -14.84 -3.14
CA LYS A 2 2.03 -14.53 -4.58
C LYS A 2 1.78 -13.03 -4.73
N VAL A 3 2.22 -12.41 -5.83
CA VAL A 3 2.07 -10.97 -6.11
C VAL A 3 0.62 -10.49 -5.94
N LYS A 4 -0.36 -11.36 -6.26
CA LYS A 4 -1.80 -11.11 -6.05
C LYS A 4 -2.16 -10.69 -4.61
N HIS A 5 -1.48 -11.24 -3.59
CA HIS A 5 -1.76 -10.91 -2.19
C HIS A 5 -1.24 -9.51 -1.82
N ILE A 6 -0.12 -9.09 -2.41
CA ILE A 6 0.46 -7.76 -2.21
C ILE A 6 -0.47 -6.72 -2.84
N ILE A 7 -0.99 -7.00 -4.04
CA ILE A 7 -1.96 -6.15 -4.73
C ILE A 7 -3.27 -6.05 -3.93
N ALA A 8 -3.76 -7.16 -3.37
CA ALA A 8 -4.95 -7.16 -2.52
C ALA A 8 -4.76 -6.30 -1.25
N LEU A 9 -3.59 -6.40 -0.60
CA LEU A 9 -3.23 -5.57 0.56
C LEU A 9 -3.13 -4.09 0.21
N PHE A 10 -2.58 -3.77 -0.96
CA PHE A 10 -2.47 -2.40 -1.46
C PHE A 10 -3.85 -1.79 -1.74
N LEU A 11 -4.74 -2.53 -2.42
CA LEU A 11 -6.12 -2.09 -2.67
C LEU A 11 -6.91 -1.87 -1.37
N LEU A 12 -6.69 -2.73 -0.37
CA LEU A 12 -7.30 -2.59 0.95
C LEU A 12 -6.78 -1.34 1.68
N GLY A 13 -5.48 -1.05 1.58
CA GLY A 13 -4.86 0.17 2.07
C GLY A 13 -5.46 1.43 1.44
N ILE A 14 -5.59 1.46 0.10
CA ILE A 14 -6.24 2.57 -0.63
C ILE A 14 -7.66 2.79 -0.13
N PHE A 15 -8.44 1.72 0.02
CA PHE A 15 -9.81 1.81 0.48
C PHE A 15 -9.91 2.42 1.90
N MET A 16 -9.03 1.99 2.81
CA MET A 16 -8.93 2.58 4.15
C MET A 16 -8.50 4.05 4.13
N THR A 17 -7.54 4.42 3.27
CA THR A 17 -7.10 5.81 3.10
C THR A 17 -8.23 6.70 2.58
N ILE A 18 -9.03 6.22 1.61
CA ILE A 18 -10.20 6.94 1.09
C ILE A 18 -11.25 7.15 2.19
N ILE A 19 -11.57 6.12 2.97
CA ILE A 19 -12.51 6.23 4.10
C ILE A 19 -11.99 7.21 5.15
N GLY A 20 -10.70 7.12 5.51
CA GLY A 20 -10.08 8.04 6.46
C GLY A 20 -10.09 9.49 5.97
N ALA A 21 -9.86 9.71 4.67
CA ALA A 21 -9.92 11.03 4.06
C ALA A 21 -11.35 11.58 4.07
N LEU A 22 -12.34 10.74 3.78
CA LEU A 22 -13.75 11.11 3.86
C LEU A 22 -14.14 11.52 5.29
N PHE A 23 -13.75 10.73 6.30
CA PHE A 23 -14.01 11.05 7.71
C PHE A 23 -13.31 12.33 8.14
N LYS A 24 -12.10 12.59 7.63
CA LYS A 24 -11.36 13.82 7.88
C LYS A 24 -12.08 15.05 7.31
N ILE A 25 -12.66 14.94 6.11
CA ILE A 25 -13.46 16.00 5.48
C ILE A 25 -14.78 16.21 6.25
N GLN A 26 -15.41 15.14 6.74
CA GLN A 26 -16.63 15.22 7.54
C GLN A 26 -16.41 15.70 8.99
N HIS A 27 -15.17 16.04 9.38
CA HIS A 27 -14.78 16.38 10.75
C HIS A 27 -15.14 15.31 11.79
N TRP A 28 -15.35 14.07 11.35
CA TRP A 28 -15.68 12.98 12.24
C TRP A 28 -14.48 12.63 13.12
N PRO A 29 -14.73 12.27 14.40
CA PRO A 29 -13.67 11.80 15.26
C PRO A 29 -12.97 10.59 14.62
N TYR A 30 -11.67 10.44 14.88
CA TYR A 30 -10.83 9.37 14.34
C TYR A 30 -10.48 9.45 12.83
N GLY A 31 -10.95 10.45 12.07
CA GLY A 31 -10.60 10.57 10.64
C GLY A 31 -9.10 10.62 10.37
N SER A 32 -8.35 11.41 11.14
CA SER A 32 -6.88 11.47 11.06
C SER A 32 -6.21 10.14 11.42
N MET A 33 -6.74 9.41 12.42
CA MET A 33 -6.18 8.13 12.85
C MET A 33 -6.36 7.05 11.79
N ILE A 34 -7.57 6.93 11.21
CA ILE A 34 -7.88 6.00 10.12
C ILE A 34 -7.03 6.32 8.89
N LEU A 35 -6.88 7.61 8.55
CA LEU A 35 -6.06 8.04 7.43
C LEU A 35 -4.58 7.68 7.63
N THR A 36 -4.02 7.92 8.82
CA THR A 36 -2.64 7.53 9.13
C THR A 36 -2.44 6.02 9.03
N VAL A 37 -3.36 5.21 9.56
CA VAL A 37 -3.27 3.73 9.50
C VAL A 37 -3.41 3.22 8.06
N GLY A 38 -4.34 3.79 7.28
CA GLY A 38 -4.53 3.48 5.87
C GLY A 38 -3.26 3.76 5.05
N SER A 39 -2.73 4.98 5.15
CA SER A 39 -1.52 5.39 4.44
C SER A 39 -0.28 4.60 4.88
N PHE A 40 -0.18 4.23 6.16
CA PHE A 40 0.92 3.39 6.65
C PHE A 40 0.86 1.96 6.08
N THR A 41 -0.35 1.38 6.02
CA THR A 41 -0.59 0.06 5.42
C THR A 41 -0.28 0.08 3.92
N GLU A 42 -0.66 1.15 3.23
CA GLU A 42 -0.35 1.39 1.82
C GLU A 42 1.16 1.45 1.59
N GLY A 43 1.88 2.25 2.39
CA GLY A 43 3.34 2.37 2.30
C GLY A 43 4.05 1.03 2.49
N LEU A 44 3.61 0.22 3.47
CA LEU A 44 4.14 -1.14 3.67
C LEU A 44 3.86 -2.06 2.49
N ALA A 45 2.65 -2.01 1.92
CA ALA A 45 2.30 -2.82 0.75
C ALA A 45 3.15 -2.46 -0.48
N ILE A 46 3.40 -1.15 -0.70
CA ILE A 46 4.29 -0.67 -1.77
C ILE A 46 5.72 -1.16 -1.55
N LEU A 47 6.28 -1.00 -0.34
CA LEU A 47 7.63 -1.46 -0.02
C LEU A 47 7.81 -2.96 -0.26
N LEU A 48 6.83 -3.77 0.19
CA LEU A 48 6.82 -5.21 -0.05
C LEU A 48 6.70 -5.53 -1.56
N GLY A 49 5.89 -4.76 -2.29
CA GLY A 49 5.77 -4.87 -3.74
C GLY A 49 7.08 -4.59 -4.47
N ILE A 50 7.77 -3.50 -4.12
CA ILE A 50 9.06 -3.13 -4.69
C ILE A 50 10.10 -4.19 -4.36
N TRP A 51 10.21 -4.63 -3.10
CA TRP A 51 11.16 -5.67 -2.70
C TRP A 51 10.92 -6.98 -3.47
N LYS A 52 9.65 -7.36 -3.64
CA LYS A 52 9.25 -8.52 -4.45
C LYS A 52 9.63 -8.35 -5.92
N LEU A 53 9.43 -7.17 -6.49
CA LEU A 53 9.75 -6.83 -7.87
C LEU A 53 11.27 -6.90 -8.11
N LEU A 54 12.07 -6.26 -7.25
CA LEU A 54 13.53 -6.29 -7.29
C LEU A 54 14.11 -7.71 -7.13
N SER A 55 13.43 -8.56 -6.36
CA SER A 55 13.86 -9.95 -6.17
C SER A 55 13.45 -10.88 -7.32
N THR A 56 12.74 -10.41 -8.36
CA THR A 56 12.46 -11.25 -9.53
C THR A 56 13.69 -11.37 -10.43
N LYS A 57 14.01 -12.60 -10.87
CA LYS A 57 15.18 -12.90 -11.72
C LYS A 57 15.22 -12.03 -12.98
N LYS A 58 14.04 -11.80 -13.58
CA LYS A 58 13.88 -10.96 -14.78
C LYS A 58 14.26 -9.50 -14.55
N PHE A 59 14.01 -8.95 -13.35
CA PHE A 59 14.37 -7.57 -13.02
C PHE A 59 15.87 -7.43 -12.70
N LYS A 60 16.46 -8.44 -12.05
CA LYS A 60 17.91 -8.50 -11.83
C LYS A 60 18.69 -8.56 -13.15
N ASP A 61 18.19 -9.33 -14.12
CA ASP A 61 18.78 -9.39 -15.47
C ASP A 61 18.68 -8.03 -16.19
N PHE A 62 17.55 -7.32 -16.07
CA PHE A 62 17.39 -5.99 -16.67
C PHE A 62 18.35 -4.95 -16.06
N LEU A 63 18.55 -4.96 -14.75
CA LEU A 63 19.49 -4.05 -14.08
C LEU A 63 20.96 -4.34 -14.39
N ASN A 64 21.28 -5.58 -14.77
CA ASN A 64 22.65 -6.03 -15.01
C ASN A 64 22.99 -6.16 -16.50
N SER A 65 22.13 -5.59 -17.36
CA SER A 65 22.31 -5.45 -18.81
C SER A 65 22.68 -4.02 -19.17
#